data_AF-A0A7Y5WXT8-F1
#
_entry.id   AF-A0A7Y5WXT8-F1
#
_cell.length_a   1.000
_cell.length_b   1.000
_cell.length_c   1.000
_cell.angle_alpha   90.00
_cell.angle_beta   90.00
_cell.angle_gamma   90.00
#
_symmetry.space_group_name_H-M   'P 1'
#
loop_
_entity.id
_entity.type
_entity.pdbx_description
1 polymer ?
#
loop_
_entity_poly.entity_id
_entity_poly.type
_entity_poly.pdbx_seq_one_letter_code
_entity_poly.pdbx_strand_id
1 'polypeptide(L)' 'MLTVDDVVKDFDAFCSLKPSESHDVRVQLWVRKSAWDNGLDPLLEAAVRDWVATRWPFDRVSFEERDR' A
#
# COMPACT_ATOMS: atom_id res chain seq x y z
N MET A 1 -0.78 -19.63 21.86
CA MET A 1 -0.20 -20.36 20.71
C MET A 1 -0.79 -19.72 19.48
N LEU A 2 -0.02 -18.86 18.81
CA LEU A 2 -0.47 -18.17 17.59
C LEU A 2 -0.54 -19.21 16.47
N THR A 3 -1.69 -19.31 15.81
CA THR A 3 -1.90 -20.23 14.69
C THR A 3 -1.41 -19.59 13.39
N VAL A 4 -1.13 -20.39 12.36
CA VAL A 4 -0.83 -19.88 11.01
C VAL A 4 -1.96 -18.99 10.50
N ASP A 5 -3.20 -19.28 10.87
CA ASP A 5 -4.35 -18.41 10.57
C ASP A 5 -4.25 -17.05 11.26
N ASP A 6 -3.66 -16.94 12.45
CA ASP A 6 -3.42 -15.65 13.12
C ASP A 6 -2.32 -14.87 12.39
N VAL A 7 -1.24 -15.53 11.97
CA VAL A 7 -0.14 -14.91 11.20
C VAL A 7 -0.57 -14.45 9.81
N VAL A 8 -1.48 -15.17 9.15
CA VAL A 8 -2.01 -14.81 7.82
C VAL A 8 -3.15 -13.78 7.93
N LYS A 9 -3.85 -13.69 9.07
CA LYS A 9 -4.93 -12.70 9.31
C LYS A 9 -4.43 -11.29 9.63
N ASP A 10 -3.15 -11.13 9.96
CA ASP A 10 -2.58 -9.85 10.43
C ASP A 10 -1.99 -8.98 9.32
N PHE A 11 -2.21 -9.31 8.03
CA PHE A 11 -1.93 -8.35 6.95
C PHE A 11 -3.00 -7.26 6.94
N ASP A 12 -2.84 -6.29 7.83
CA ASP A 12 -3.66 -5.07 7.91
C ASP A 12 -3.49 -4.17 6.69
N ALA A 13 -2.38 -4.35 5.95
CA ALA A 13 -2.02 -3.55 4.79
C ALA A 13 -1.14 -4.35 3.81
N PHE A 14 -1.30 -4.08 2.51
CA PHE A 14 -0.29 -4.43 1.51
C PHE A 14 -0.14 -3.33 0.45
N CYS A 15 1.06 -3.26 -0.12
CA CYS A 15 1.41 -2.36 -1.22
C CYS A 15 1.90 -3.18 -2.40
N SER A 16 1.31 -2.99 -3.58
CA SER A 16 1.77 -3.61 -4.81
C SER A 16 2.18 -2.56 -5.84
N LEU A 17 3.22 -2.91 -6.60
CA LEU A 17 3.88 -2.01 -7.55
C LEU A 17 3.86 -2.68 -8.90
N LYS A 18 3.15 -2.08 -9.84
CA LYS A 18 2.92 -2.65 -11.17
C LYS A 18 3.40 -1.67 -12.24
N PRO A 19 4.17 -2.11 -13.24
CA PRO A 19 4.51 -1.24 -14.36
C PRO A 19 3.23 -0.78 -15.08
N SER A 20 3.25 0.43 -15.64
CA SER A 20 2.13 0.98 -16.41
C SER A 20 2.62 1.46 -17.76
N GLU A 21 1.77 1.43 -18.78
CA GLU A 21 2.13 1.98 -20.11
C GLU A 21 2.31 3.51 -20.08
N SER A 22 1.78 4.19 -19.07
CA SER A 22 1.78 5.66 -18.95
C SER A 22 2.69 6.21 -17.85
N HIS A 23 3.19 5.34 -16.96
CA HIS A 23 3.94 5.67 -15.76
C HIS A 23 4.96 4.57 -15.48
N ASP A 24 6.12 4.93 -14.94
CA ASP A 24 7.16 3.95 -14.61
C ASP A 24 6.64 2.91 -13.62
N VAL A 25 5.74 3.34 -12.72
CA VAL A 25 5.05 2.44 -11.80
C VAL A 25 3.67 2.95 -11.38
N ARG A 26 2.76 2.02 -11.15
CA ARG A 26 1.49 2.18 -10.46
C ARG A 26 1.57 1.54 -9.09
N VAL A 27 1.29 2.33 -8.06
CA VAL A 27 1.20 1.92 -6.67
C VAL A 27 -0.26 1.61 -6.36
N GLN A 28 -0.55 0.39 -5.92
CA GLN A 28 -1.84 0.00 -5.39
C GLN A 28 -1.68 -0.31 -3.91
N LEU A 29 -2.45 0.38 -3.09
CA LEU A 29 -2.47 0.22 -1.64
C LEU A 29 -3.79 -0.39 -1.22
N TRP A 30 -3.73 -1.42 -0.40
CA TRP A 30 -4.90 -2.03 0.21
C TRP A 30 -4.72 -2.10 1.71
N VAL A 31 -5.79 -1.81 2.44
CA VAL A 31 -5.85 -2.00 3.88
C VAL A 31 -7.12 -2.76 4.21
N ARG A 32 -7.04 -3.55 5.27
CA ARG A 32 -8.19 -4.22 5.83
C ARG A 32 -9.16 -3.19 6.39
N LYS A 33 -10.47 -3.43 6.26
CA LYS A 33 -11.51 -2.52 6.78
C LYS A 33 -11.32 -2.15 8.26
N SER A 34 -10.98 -3.11 9.12
CA SER A 34 -10.72 -2.84 10.54
C SER A 34 -9.53 -1.88 10.75
N ALA A 35 -8.48 -2.02 9.94
CA ALA A 35 -7.31 -1.14 10.00
C ALA A 35 -7.61 0.24 9.38
N TRP A 36 -8.42 0.29 8.32
CA TRP A 36 -8.96 1.53 7.77
C TRP A 36 -9.76 2.30 8.82
N ASP A 37 -10.70 1.65 9.49
CA ASP A 37 -11.54 2.25 10.54
C ASP A 37 -10.70 2.76 11.72
N ASN A 38 -9.55 2.12 11.97
CA ASN A 38 -8.57 2.55 12.96
C ASN A 38 -7.62 3.66 12.46
N GLY A 39 -7.80 4.15 11.23
CA GLY A 39 -7.02 5.27 10.67
C GLY A 39 -5.68 4.89 10.06
N LEU A 40 -5.41 3.61 9.79
CA LEU A 40 -4.13 3.17 9.20
C LEU A 40 -3.94 3.65 7.77
N ASP A 41 -5.02 3.83 7.01
CA ASP A 41 -4.98 4.13 5.58
C ASP A 41 -4.17 5.39 5.20
N PRO A 42 -4.45 6.58 5.78
CA PRO A 42 -3.68 7.78 5.48
C PRO A 42 -2.22 7.68 5.95
N LEU A 43 -1.95 6.94 7.04
CA LEU A 43 -0.59 6.74 7.54
C LEU A 43 0.23 5.86 6.58
N LEU A 44 -0.37 4.78 6.09
CA LEU A 44 0.23 3.89 5.11
C LEU A 44 0.52 4.64 3.81
N GLU A 45 -0.46 5.41 3.31
CA GLU A 45 -0.28 6.16 2.08
C GLU A 45 0.86 7.19 2.19
N ALA A 46 0.92 7.95 3.29
CA ALA A 46 1.99 8.91 3.52
C ALA A 46 3.37 8.23 3.59
N ALA A 47 3.47 7.11 4.30
CA ALA A 47 4.71 6.36 4.42
C ALA A 47 5.19 5.79 3.07
N VAL A 48 4.28 5.25 2.25
CA VAL A 48 4.64 4.73 0.93
C VAL A 48 5.02 5.86 -0.03
N ARG A 49 4.32 7.01 0.01
CA ARG A 49 4.68 8.18 -0.79
C ARG A 49 6.10 8.67 -0.48
N ASP A 50 6.42 8.81 0.81
CA ASP A 50 7.76 9.21 1.25
C ASP A 50 8.82 8.19 0.85
N TRP A 51 8.55 6.89 1.05
CA TRP A 51 9.48 5.83 0.67
C TRP A 51 9.75 5.79 -0.84
N VAL A 52 8.70 5.86 -1.68
CA VAL A 52 8.86 5.86 -3.13
C VAL A 52 9.64 7.09 -3.60
N ALA A 53 9.38 8.27 -3.02
CA ALA A 53 10.07 9.51 -3.38
C ALA A 53 11.55 9.55 -2.96
N THR A 54 11.92 8.87 -1.86
CA THR A 54 13.27 8.97 -1.26
C THR A 54 14.19 7.81 -1.59
N ARG A 55 13.66 6.61 -1.85
CA ARG A 55 14.45 5.38 -1.97
C ARG A 55 14.44 4.75 -3.35
N TRP A 56 13.61 5.24 -4.27
CA TRP A 56 13.38 4.55 -5.53
C TRP A 56 13.57 5.39 -6.78
N PRO A 57 14.02 4.79 -7.90
CA PRO A 57 14.48 5.53 -9.08
C PRO A 57 13.36 5.79 -10.10
N PHE A 58 12.12 5.99 -9.66
CA PHE A 58 11.00 6.22 -10.58
C PHE A 58 10.68 7.71 -10.67
N ASP A 59 10.62 8.24 -11.89
CA ASP A 59 10.29 9.65 -12.13
C ASP A 59 8.77 9.85 -12.24
N ARG A 60 8.04 8.85 -12.74
CA ARG A 60 6.59 8.91 -12.99
C ARG A 60 5.86 7.84 -12.20
N VAL A 61 5.44 8.19 -11.00
CA VAL A 61 4.70 7.32 -10.07
C VAL A 61 3.22 7.69 -10.07
N SER A 62 2.34 6.72 -10.30
CA SER A 62 0.89 6.89 -10.15
C SER A 62 0.36 6.10 -8.96
N PHE A 63 -0.58 6.65 -8.21
CA PHE A 63 -1.28 5.95 -7.13
C PHE A 63 -2.69 5.63 -7.60
N GLU A 64 -3.12 4.39 -7.45
CA GLU A 64 -4.45 3.96 -7.85
C GLU A 64 -5.50 4.46 -6.86
N GLU A 65 -6.67 4.86 -7.39
CA GLU A 65 -7.81 5.21 -6.55
C GLU A 65 -8.30 3.96 -5.82
N ARG A 66 -8.58 4.13 -4.53
CA ARG A 66 -9.08 3.03 -3.70
C ARG A 66 -10.59 2.95 -3.88
N ASP A 67 -11.10 1.79 -4.29
CA ASP A 67 -12.53 1.50 -4.23
C ASP A 67 -13.00 1.61 -2.77
N ARG A 68 -13.92 2.55 -2.51
CA ARG A 68 -14.44 2.88 -1.17
C ARG A 68 -15.75 2.17 -0.87
#